data_AF-A0A2D9K4D7-F1
#
_entry.id   AF-A0A2D9K4D7-F1
#
_cell.length_a   1.000
_cell.length_b   1.000
_cell.length_c   1.000
_cell.angle_alpha   90.00
_cell.angle_beta   90.00
_cell.angle_gamma   90.00
#
_symmetry.space_group_name_H-M   'P 1'
#
loop_
_entity.id
_entity.type
_entity.pdbx_description
1 polymer ?
#
loop_
_entity_poly.entity_id
_entity_poly.type
_entity_poly.pdbx_seq_one_letter_code
_entity_poly.pdbx_strand_id
1 'polypeptide(L)' 'MPQMRILTETDLRRLVPLDLEAIAAVEGAFEALATKAVAMPPILRLDIPEHHGEVDVKTAYVPGLSGFAVK' A
#
# COMPACT_ATOMS: atom_id res chain seq x y z
N MET A 1 4.60 4.71 -25.28
CA MET A 1 3.87 4.72 -23.98
C MET A 1 4.58 3.76 -23.04
N PRO A 2 4.76 4.09 -21.76
CA PRO A 2 5.32 3.14 -20.81
C PRO A 2 4.41 1.92 -20.68
N GLN A 3 5.00 0.74 -20.51
CA GLN A 3 4.25 -0.49 -20.30
C GLN A 3 3.62 -0.48 -18.90
N MET A 4 2.29 -0.62 -18.82
CA MET A 4 1.55 -0.72 -17.57
C MET A 4 1.06 -2.16 -17.39
N ARG A 5 1.31 -2.75 -16.22
CA ARG A 5 0.78 -4.07 -15.86
C ARG A 5 -0.47 -3.87 -15.01
N ILE A 6 -1.57 -4.48 -15.43
CA ILE A 6 -2.84 -4.52 -14.69
C ILE A 6 -2.96 -5.92 -14.10
N LEU A 7 -3.25 -6.00 -12.80
CA LEU A 7 -3.48 -7.25 -12.08
C LEU A 7 -4.91 -7.26 -11.55
N THR A 8 -5.60 -8.39 -11.71
CA THR A 8 -6.94 -8.62 -11.15
C THR A 8 -6.86 -9.13 -9.71
N GLU A 9 -7.98 -9.15 -9.00
CA GLU A 9 -8.07 -9.79 -7.68
C GLU A 9 -7.60 -11.25 -7.71
N THR A 10 -8.01 -12.02 -8.72
CA THR A 10 -7.58 -13.40 -8.89
C THR A 10 -6.07 -13.52 -9.12
N ASP A 11 -5.46 -12.56 -9.81
CA ASP A 11 -4.01 -12.52 -9.99
C ASP A 11 -3.31 -12.22 -8.65
N LEU A 12 -3.79 -11.23 -7.89
CA LEU A 12 -3.24 -10.86 -6.60
C LEU A 12 -3.35 -11.99 -5.57
N ARG A 13 -4.48 -12.71 -5.53
CA ARG A 13 -4.69 -13.86 -4.64
C ARG A 13 -3.69 -14.99 -4.87
N ARG A 14 -3.22 -15.17 -6.11
CA ARG A 14 -2.18 -16.16 -6.45
C ARG A 14 -0.77 -15.64 -6.18
N LEU A 15 -0.54 -14.34 -6.37
CA LEU A 15 0.80 -13.73 -6.25
C LEU A 15 1.19 -13.38 -4.81
N VAL A 16 0.22 -13.06 -3.96
CA VAL A 16 0.43 -12.63 -2.57
C VAL A 16 -0.47 -13.45 -1.65
N PRO A 17 -0.18 -14.75 -1.46
CA PRO A 17 -0.92 -15.58 -0.50
C PRO A 17 -0.63 -15.11 0.94
N LEU A 18 -1.47 -15.56 1.89
CA LEU A 18 -1.18 -15.37 3.30
C LEU A 18 -0.18 -16.44 3.77
N ASP A 19 1.09 -16.09 3.77
CA ASP A 19 2.19 -16.96 4.19
C ASP A 19 3.25 -16.20 5.00
N LEU A 20 4.36 -16.88 5.32
CA LEU A 20 5.44 -16.31 6.11
C LEU A 20 6.19 -15.18 5.38
N GLU A 21 6.23 -15.19 4.04
CA GLU A 21 6.85 -14.10 3.27
C GLU A 21 6.00 -12.83 3.36
N ALA A 22 4.68 -12.96 3.22
CA ALA A 22 3.76 -11.84 3.40
C ALA A 22 3.83 -11.25 4.82
N ILE A 23 3.95 -12.11 5.84
CA ILE A 23 4.13 -11.68 7.24
C ILE A 23 5.45 -10.93 7.42
N ALA A 24 6.56 -11.50 6.94
CA ALA A 24 7.88 -10.87 7.05
C ALA A 24 7.94 -9.52 6.31
N ALA A 25 7.27 -9.39 5.17
CA ALA A 25 7.18 -8.13 4.44
C ALA A 25 6.47 -7.04 5.26
N VAL A 26 5.37 -7.38 5.94
CA VAL A 26 4.65 -6.43 6.82
C VAL A 26 5.48 -6.10 8.06
N GLU A 27 6.12 -7.08 8.69
CA GLU A 27 7.02 -6.87 9.83
C GLU A 27 8.17 -5.91 9.47
N GLY A 28 8.85 -6.15 8.35
CA GLY A 28 9.92 -5.28 7.86
C GLY A 28 9.44 -3.87 7.51
N ALA A 29 8.17 -3.71 7.09
CA ALA A 29 7.58 -2.39 6.86
C ALA A 29 7.37 -1.63 8.19
N PHE A 30 6.94 -2.31 9.26
CA PHE A 30 6.84 -1.70 10.60
C PHE A 30 8.20 -1.35 11.18
N GLU A 31 9.20 -2.23 11.04
CA GLU A 31 10.58 -1.92 11.42
C GLU A 31 11.09 -0.68 10.68
N ALA A 32 10.88 -0.61 9.36
CA ALA A 32 11.26 0.54 8.56
C ALA A 32 10.54 1.82 9.00
N LEU A 33 9.24 1.74 9.33
CA LEU A 33 8.48 2.87 9.85
C LEU A 33 9.05 3.40 11.18
N ALA A 34 9.56 2.51 12.03
CA ALA A 34 10.13 2.88 13.32
C ALA A 34 11.59 3.40 13.22
N THR A 35 12.36 2.93 12.24
CA THR A 35 13.83 3.10 12.22
C THR A 35 14.35 3.90 11.03
N LYS A 36 13.56 4.09 9.97
CA LYS A 36 13.99 4.77 8.73
C LYS A 36 13.19 6.05 8.50
N ALA A 37 13.67 6.88 7.59
CA ALA A 37 13.00 8.10 7.14
C ALA A 37 11.81 7.79 6.20
N VAL A 38 10.83 7.02 6.67
CA VAL A 38 9.59 6.75 5.94
C VAL A 38 8.77 8.03 5.85
N ALA A 39 8.37 8.40 4.63
CA ALA A 39 7.45 9.50 4.41
C ALA A 39 6.03 8.95 4.23
N MET A 40 5.14 9.28 5.17
CA MET A 40 3.73 8.92 5.14
C MET A 40 2.90 10.15 5.50
N PRO A 41 2.45 10.94 4.50
CA PRO A 41 1.67 12.14 4.76
C PRO A 41 0.30 11.78 5.38
N PRO A 42 -0.42 12.76 5.96
CA PRO A 42 -1.79 12.56 6.40
C PRO A 42 -2.66 11.96 5.30
N ILE A 43 -3.60 11.10 5.70
CA ILE A 43 -4.56 10.49 4.78
C ILE A 43 -5.46 11.59 4.21
N LEU A 44 -5.60 11.64 2.89
CA LEU A 44 -6.64 12.45 2.25
C LEU A 44 -7.94 11.65 2.31
N ARG A 45 -8.91 12.16 3.07
CA ARG A 45 -10.23 11.55 3.25
C ARG A 45 -11.30 12.44 2.64
N LEU A 46 -12.27 11.81 1.98
CA LEU A 46 -13.51 12.41 1.50
C LEU A 46 -14.69 11.61 2.03
N ASP A 47 -15.53 12.24 2.85
CA ASP A 47 -16.80 11.66 3.29
C ASP A 47 -17.89 11.91 2.23
N ILE A 48 -18.78 10.93 2.03
CA ILE A 48 -19.91 10.99 1.11
C ILE A 48 -21.20 10.66 1.90
N PRO A 49 -21.74 11.62 2.68
CA PRO A 49 -22.80 11.34 3.66
C PRO A 49 -24.10 10.83 3.03
N GLU A 50 -24.47 11.34 1.86
CA GLU A 50 -25.68 10.95 1.11
C GLU A 50 -25.72 9.44 0.76
N HIS A 51 -24.55 8.80 0.74
CA HIS A 51 -24.39 7.38 0.45
C HIS A 51 -23.80 6.58 1.61
N HIS A 52 -23.63 7.21 2.78
CA HIS A 52 -22.92 6.60 3.91
C HIS A 52 -21.55 6.03 3.50
N GLY A 53 -20.84 6.73 2.60
CA GLY A 53 -19.58 6.29 2.02
C GLY A 53 -18.38 7.15 2.43
N GLU A 54 -17.19 6.62 2.20
CA GLU A 54 -15.92 7.36 2.31
C GLU A 54 -14.94 6.91 1.22
N VAL A 55 -14.03 7.81 0.84
CA VAL A 55 -12.87 7.51 0.01
C VAL A 55 -11.62 8.03 0.72
N ASP A 56 -10.62 7.15 0.85
CA ASP A 56 -9.31 7.49 1.38
C ASP A 56 -8.26 7.36 0.27
N VAL A 57 -7.28 8.27 0.25
CA VAL A 57 -6.03 8.10 -0.49
C VAL A 57 -4.89 8.01 0.51
N LYS A 58 -4.18 6.87 0.50
CA LYS A 58 -3.05 6.58 1.39
C LYS A 58 -1.79 6.39 0.55
N THR A 59 -0.75 7.12 0.91
CA THR A 59 0.54 7.07 0.19
C THR A 59 1.68 6.85 1.17
N ALA A 60 2.71 6.13 0.72
CA ALA A 60 3.91 5.95 1.50
C ALA A 60 5.13 5.84 0.58
N TYR A 61 6.23 6.47 1.01
CA TYR A 61 7.56 6.25 0.47
C TYR A 61 8.43 5.61 1.55
N VAL A 62 8.91 4.41 1.28
CA VAL A 62 9.78 3.64 2.18
C VAL A 62 11.18 3.54 1.55
N PRO A 63 12.21 4.14 2.17
CA PRO A 63 13.57 4.08 1.65
C PRO A 63 14.06 2.63 1.45
N GLY A 64 14.62 2.36 0.27
CA GLY A 64 15.16 1.04 -0.11
C GLY A 64 14.19 0.16 -0.90
N LEU A 65 12.92 0.53 -1.05
CA LEU A 65 12.01 -0.14 -1.97
C LEU A 65 12.12 0.43 -3.39
N SER A 66 11.79 -0.37 -4.39
CA SER A 66 11.91 -0.02 -5.83
C SER A 66 10.89 1.01 -6.31
N GLY A 67 9.93 1.38 -5.49
CA GLY A 67 8.88 2.35 -5.83
C GLY A 67 8.08 2.80 -4.62
N PHE A 68 7.15 3.71 -4.86
CA PHE A 68 6.13 4.12 -3.89
C PHE A 68 4.79 3.49 -4.25
N ALA A 69 3.86 3.47 -3.29
CA ALA A 69 2.52 2.97 -3.49
C ALA A 69 1.47 4.02 -3.11
N VAL A 70 0.32 3.94 -3.80
CA VAL A 70 -0.90 4.68 -3.50
C VAL A 70 -2.03 3.65 -3.41
N LYS A 71 -2.85 3.74 -2.37
CA LYS A 71 -4.05 2.91 -2.18
C LYS A 71 -5.23 3.79 -1.82
#